data_AF-A0A5Q4GHM7-F1
#
_entry.id   AF-A0A5Q4GHM7-F1
#
_cell.length_a   1.000
_cell.length_b   1.000
_cell.length_c   1.000
_cell.angle_alpha   90.00
_cell.angle_beta   90.00
_cell.angle_gamma   90.00
#
_symmetry.space_group_name_H-M   'P 1'
#
loop_
_entity.id
_entity.type
_entity.pdbx_description
1 polymer ?
#
loop_
_entity_poly.entity_id
_entity_poly.type
_entity_poly.pdbx_seq_one_letter_code
_entity_poly.pdbx_strand_id
1 'polypeptide(L)'
;MYHALVIRTAPDPQRVIVGTFLVLAAVVFAVAPIPLPMRSAGIVLMAYLAFGMGGMPFAYLTALLAPPVGLIAGDAEWLVMLPIILSGNLLGMLALEFAWRYPALLLSPLLLVTPAAFVQLATQRELFAVALPWDDGRGTWLTLHVLVAVLGVLSAFVMDRVRGRRAAAPAAEAEPRASGPRPTPARRRT
;
A
#
# COMPACT_ATOMS: atom_id res chain seq x y z
N MET A 1 -4.77 12.74 22.43
CA MET A 1 -5.44 11.47 22.11
C MET A 1 -5.46 11.36 20.59
N TYR A 2 -4.47 10.68 19.99
CA TYR A 2 -4.42 10.53 18.54
C TYR A 2 -5.50 9.52 18.15
N HIS A 3 -6.58 9.97 17.49
CA HIS A 3 -7.45 9.04 16.78
C HIS A 3 -6.60 8.38 15.71
N ALA A 4 -6.15 7.15 15.96
CA ALA A 4 -5.55 6.32 14.93
C ALA A 4 -6.54 6.27 13.77
N LEU A 5 -6.16 6.85 12.63
CA LEU A 5 -6.95 6.81 11.42
C LEU A 5 -6.84 5.38 10.88
N VAL A 6 -7.72 4.50 11.34
CA VAL A 6 -7.70 3.09 10.94
C VAL A 6 -8.36 2.94 9.56
N ILE A 7 -7.68 2.27 8.64
CA ILE A 7 -8.25 1.88 7.35
C ILE A 7 -9.39 0.87 7.54
N ARG A 8 -10.50 1.03 6.82
CA ARG A 8 -11.56 0.03 6.78
C ARG A 8 -11.15 -1.11 5.85
N THR A 9 -10.80 -2.25 6.43
CA THR A 9 -10.43 -3.48 5.70
C THR A 9 -11.67 -4.25 5.25
N ALA A 10 -11.48 -5.34 4.50
CA ALA A 10 -12.58 -6.26 4.18
C ALA A 10 -13.14 -6.91 5.47
N PRO A 11 -14.42 -7.34 5.49
CA PRO A 11 -14.96 -8.08 6.62
C PRO A 11 -14.32 -9.47 6.73
N ASP A 12 -14.29 -10.04 7.92
CA ASP A 12 -13.94 -11.44 8.09
C ASP A 12 -15.07 -12.35 7.58
N PRO A 13 -14.76 -13.51 6.98
CA PRO A 13 -13.42 -14.10 6.79
C PRO A 13 -12.69 -13.63 5.50
N GLN A 14 -13.34 -12.81 4.66
CA GLN A 14 -12.82 -12.41 3.35
C GLN A 14 -11.45 -11.72 3.44
N ARG A 15 -11.24 -10.93 4.49
CA ARG A 15 -9.96 -10.27 4.79
C ARG A 15 -8.78 -11.24 4.80
N VAL A 16 -8.92 -12.36 5.52
CA VAL A 16 -7.86 -13.35 5.67
C VAL A 16 -7.61 -14.06 4.34
N ILE A 17 -8.67 -14.44 3.64
CA ILE A 17 -8.57 -15.15 2.35
C ILE A 17 -7.85 -14.28 1.32
N VAL A 18 -8.31 -13.04 1.14
CA VAL A 18 -7.73 -12.12 0.16
C VAL A 18 -6.32 -11.69 0.58
N GLY A 19 -6.09 -11.42 1.87
CA GLY A 19 -4.78 -11.08 2.39
C GLY A 19 -3.75 -12.17 2.11
N THR A 20 -4.07 -13.43 2.44
CA THR A 20 -3.21 -14.58 2.16
C THR A 20 -2.97 -14.75 0.66
N PHE A 21 -4.01 -14.63 -0.17
CA PHE A 21 -3.88 -14.70 -1.62
C PHE A 21 -2.89 -13.66 -2.16
N LEU A 22 -2.96 -12.41 -1.68
CA LEU A 22 -2.05 -11.34 -2.10
C LEU A 22 -0.61 -11.56 -1.65
N VAL A 23 -0.39 -12.13 -0.46
CA VAL A 23 0.94 -12.57 -0.01
C VAL A 23 1.50 -13.62 -0.98
N LEU A 24 0.70 -14.64 -1.32
CA LEU A 24 1.10 -15.69 -2.27
C LEU A 24 1.36 -15.13 -3.67
N ALA A 25 0.55 -14.17 -4.13
CA ALA A 25 0.78 -13.51 -5.41
C ALA A 25 2.12 -12.75 -5.43
N ALA A 26 2.50 -12.08 -4.33
CA ALA A 26 3.80 -11.43 -4.21
C ALA A 26 4.96 -12.44 -4.23
N VAL A 27 4.79 -13.59 -3.58
CA VAL A 27 5.74 -14.71 -3.65
C VAL A 27 5.93 -15.17 -5.09
N VAL A 28 4.85 -15.29 -5.87
CA VAL A 28 4.92 -15.61 -7.31
C VAL A 28 5.71 -14.54 -8.08
N PHE A 29 5.43 -13.26 -7.87
CA PHE A 29 6.22 -12.17 -8.47
C PHE A 29 7.70 -12.26 -8.07
N ALA A 30 7.99 -12.61 -6.82
CA ALA A 30 9.36 -12.72 -6.33
C ALA A 30 10.16 -13.77 -7.09
N VAL A 31 9.57 -14.86 -7.56
CA VAL A 31 10.27 -15.96 -8.28
C VAL A 31 9.98 -16.02 -9.78
N ALA A 32 9.12 -15.13 -10.29
CA ALA A 32 8.73 -15.14 -11.69
C ALA A 32 9.93 -14.91 -12.63
N PRO A 33 9.99 -15.57 -13.80
CA PRO A 33 11.06 -15.42 -14.78
C PRO A 33 10.85 -14.15 -15.63
N ILE A 34 10.73 -13.00 -14.97
CA ILE A 34 10.56 -11.67 -15.56
C ILE A 34 11.65 -10.73 -15.02
N PRO A 35 11.90 -9.56 -15.64
CA PRO A 35 12.93 -8.64 -15.17
C PRO A 35 12.78 -8.27 -13.69
N LEU A 36 13.89 -8.19 -12.97
CA LEU A 36 13.93 -7.87 -11.53
C LEU A 36 13.15 -6.59 -11.14
N PRO A 37 13.19 -5.48 -11.91
CA PRO A 37 12.37 -4.31 -11.62
C PRO A 37 10.86 -4.63 -11.61
N MET A 38 10.39 -5.51 -12.50
CA MET A 38 8.99 -5.93 -12.55
C MET A 38 8.62 -6.87 -11.40
N ARG A 39 9.52 -7.77 -11.01
CA ARG A 39 9.34 -8.65 -9.83
C ARG A 39 9.16 -7.81 -8.56
N SER A 40 10.09 -6.88 -8.31
CA SER A 40 10.05 -5.97 -7.16
C SER A 40 8.79 -5.08 -7.18
N ALA A 41 8.48 -4.46 -8.32
CA ALA A 41 7.27 -3.66 -8.47
C ALA A 41 5.98 -4.46 -8.22
N GLY A 42 5.93 -5.71 -8.67
CA GLY A 42 4.81 -6.62 -8.39
C GLY A 42 4.63 -6.89 -6.90
N ILE A 43 5.72 -7.15 -6.17
CA ILE A 43 5.69 -7.31 -4.70
C ILE A 43 5.15 -6.05 -4.03
N VAL A 44 5.65 -4.88 -4.42
CA VAL A 44 5.19 -3.59 -3.89
C VAL A 44 3.70 -3.42 -4.14
N LEU A 45 3.23 -3.62 -5.37
CA LEU A 45 1.81 -3.50 -5.71
C LEU A 45 0.95 -4.42 -4.83
N MET A 46 1.34 -5.69 -4.68
CA MET A 46 0.62 -6.63 -3.84
C MET A 46 0.60 -6.20 -2.38
N ALA A 47 1.67 -5.61 -1.86
CA ALA A 47 1.72 -5.10 -0.49
C ALA A 47 0.72 -3.96 -0.24
N TYR A 48 0.60 -3.00 -1.17
CA TYR A 48 -0.40 -1.93 -1.07
C TYR A 48 -1.83 -2.45 -1.22
N LEU A 49 -2.06 -3.43 -2.10
CA LEU A 49 -3.38 -4.07 -2.22
C LEU A 49 -3.71 -4.87 -0.95
N ALA A 50 -2.73 -5.57 -0.37
CA ALA A 50 -2.86 -6.32 0.86
C ALA A 50 -3.17 -5.38 2.04
N PHE A 51 -2.56 -4.19 2.08
CA PHE A 51 -2.94 -3.14 3.00
C PHE A 51 -4.41 -2.71 2.82
N GLY A 52 -4.82 -2.42 1.58
CA GLY A 52 -6.19 -2.02 1.27
C GLY A 52 -7.24 -3.07 1.58
N MET A 53 -6.93 -4.36 1.44
CA MET A 53 -7.89 -5.46 1.62
C MET A 53 -7.79 -6.11 3.01
N GLY A 54 -6.58 -6.48 3.41
CA GLY A 54 -6.21 -7.23 4.61
C GLY A 54 -5.79 -6.37 5.80
N GLY A 55 -5.33 -5.14 5.55
CA GLY A 55 -4.74 -4.25 6.55
C GLY A 55 -3.23 -4.40 6.70
N MET A 56 -2.65 -3.65 7.64
CA MET A 56 -1.19 -3.60 7.88
C MET A 56 -0.51 -4.95 8.08
N PRO A 57 -1.07 -5.94 8.82
CA PRO A 57 -0.40 -7.22 9.00
C PRO A 57 -0.09 -7.94 7.68
N PHE A 58 -1.05 -7.99 6.76
CA PHE A 58 -0.84 -8.59 5.44
C PHE A 58 0.08 -7.75 4.57
N ALA A 59 0.03 -6.43 4.69
CA ALA A 59 0.96 -5.54 4.00
C ALA A 59 2.40 -5.82 4.40
N TYR A 60 2.70 -5.90 5.70
CA TYR A 60 4.04 -6.23 6.20
C TYR A 60 4.49 -7.63 5.81
N LEU A 61 3.62 -8.65 5.95
CA LEU A 61 3.94 -10.01 5.50
C LEU A 61 4.30 -10.01 4.02
N THR A 62 3.51 -9.34 3.18
CA THR A 62 3.77 -9.26 1.74
C THR A 62 5.09 -8.54 1.46
N ALA A 63 5.31 -7.39 2.08
CA ALA A 63 6.42 -6.50 1.77
C ALA A 63 7.77 -7.01 2.31
N LEU A 64 7.77 -7.82 3.38
CA LEU A 64 8.98 -8.31 4.06
C LEU A 64 9.29 -9.79 3.79
N LEU A 65 8.27 -10.64 3.59
CA LEU A 65 8.49 -12.07 3.33
C LEU A 65 8.67 -12.40 1.85
N ALA A 66 7.99 -11.70 0.94
CA ALA A 66 8.10 -12.01 -0.48
C ALA A 66 9.51 -11.74 -1.05
N PRO A 67 10.20 -10.63 -0.75
CA PRO A 67 11.51 -10.37 -1.33
C PRO A 67 12.56 -11.46 -1.06
N PRO A 68 12.75 -11.98 0.19
CA PRO A 68 13.70 -13.07 0.46
C PRO A 68 13.45 -14.35 -0.34
N VAL A 69 12.21 -14.65 -0.71
CA VAL A 69 11.88 -15.82 -1.56
C VAL A 69 12.52 -15.69 -2.94
N GLY A 70 12.75 -14.47 -3.44
CA GLY A 70 13.42 -14.25 -4.72
C GLY A 70 14.80 -14.91 -4.83
N LEU A 71 15.50 -15.13 -3.70
CA LEU A 71 16.77 -15.86 -3.66
C LEU A 71 16.64 -17.34 -4.03
N ILE A 72 15.47 -17.96 -3.82
CA ILE A 72 15.22 -19.36 -4.15
C ILE A 72 15.33 -19.58 -5.67
N ALA A 73 15.06 -18.55 -6.48
CA ALA A 73 15.22 -18.60 -7.92
C ALA A 73 16.70 -18.60 -8.39
N GLY A 74 17.67 -18.48 -7.47
CA GLY A 74 19.10 -18.53 -7.79
C GLY A 74 19.67 -17.27 -8.42
N ASP A 75 18.91 -16.17 -8.39
CA ASP A 75 19.30 -14.89 -8.96
C ASP A 75 20.12 -14.07 -7.94
N ALA A 76 21.42 -13.95 -8.19
CA ALA A 76 22.37 -13.29 -7.29
C ALA A 76 22.12 -11.79 -7.15
N GLU A 77 21.42 -11.14 -8.09
CA GLU A 77 21.09 -9.71 -8.01
C GLU A 77 20.19 -9.40 -6.81
N TRP A 78 19.39 -10.37 -6.36
CA TRP A 78 18.60 -10.25 -5.14
C TRP A 78 19.45 -10.00 -3.90
N LEU A 79 20.67 -10.54 -3.80
CA LEU A 79 21.52 -10.33 -2.63
C LEU A 79 21.88 -8.86 -2.45
N VAL A 80 22.17 -8.16 -3.55
CA VAL A 80 22.45 -6.72 -3.56
C VAL A 80 21.18 -5.92 -3.30
N MET A 81 20.05 -6.36 -3.88
CA MET A 81 18.78 -5.65 -3.82
C MET A 81 18.05 -5.80 -2.48
N LEU A 82 18.18 -6.92 -1.80
CA LEU A 82 17.38 -7.27 -0.63
C LEU A 82 17.39 -6.21 0.47
N PRO A 83 18.56 -5.70 0.93
CA PRO A 83 18.59 -4.67 1.95
C PRO A 83 17.84 -3.41 1.53
N ILE A 84 17.91 -3.07 0.24
CA ILE A 84 17.31 -1.87 -0.35
C ILE A 84 15.80 -2.03 -0.46
N ILE A 85 15.35 -3.16 -1.02
CA ILE A 85 13.93 -3.48 -1.18
C ILE A 85 13.27 -3.63 0.19
N LEU A 86 13.86 -4.36 1.13
CA LEU A 86 13.30 -4.55 2.47
C LEU A 86 13.20 -3.23 3.22
N SER A 87 14.26 -2.41 3.21
CA SER A 87 14.23 -1.10 3.86
C SER A 87 13.22 -0.16 3.22
N GLY A 88 13.16 -0.14 1.89
CA GLY A 88 12.20 0.70 1.14
C GLY A 88 10.77 0.28 1.43
N ASN A 89 10.49 -1.01 1.30
CA ASN A 89 9.19 -1.60 1.60
C ASN A 89 8.75 -1.30 3.04
N LEU A 90 9.64 -1.51 4.00
CA LEU A 90 9.37 -1.21 5.41
C LEU A 90 9.03 0.26 5.61
N LEU A 91 9.85 1.17 5.11
CA LEU A 91 9.62 2.62 5.24
C LEU A 91 8.33 3.07 4.55
N GLY A 92 8.05 2.52 3.36
CA GLY A 92 6.80 2.76 2.64
C GLY A 92 5.57 2.32 3.43
N MET A 93 5.62 1.12 4.03
CA MET A 93 4.53 0.59 4.87
C MET A 93 4.40 1.38 6.18
N LEU A 94 5.50 1.78 6.83
CA LEU A 94 5.45 2.64 8.02
C LEU A 94 4.83 4.00 7.70
N ALA A 95 5.14 4.61 6.55
CA ALA A 95 4.48 5.83 6.11
C ALA A 95 2.99 5.64 5.86
N LEU A 96 2.55 4.49 5.31
CA LEU A 96 1.12 4.19 5.21
C LEU A 96 0.47 4.13 6.58
N GLU A 97 1.09 3.45 7.53
CA GLU A 97 0.56 3.21 8.87
C GLU A 97 0.41 4.51 9.66
N PHE A 98 1.48 5.32 9.69
CA PHE A 98 1.52 6.52 10.52
C PHE A 98 0.98 7.78 9.85
N ALA A 99 0.90 7.81 8.52
CA ALA A 99 0.46 8.97 7.76
C ALA A 99 -0.80 8.71 6.92
N TRP A 100 -1.59 7.69 7.27
CA TRP A 100 -2.77 7.26 6.52
C TRP A 100 -3.71 8.42 6.18
N ARG A 101 -4.32 8.35 4.98
CA ARG A 101 -5.10 9.38 4.24
C ARG A 101 -4.29 10.17 3.22
N TYR A 102 -4.43 11.50 3.19
CA TYR A 102 -3.82 12.35 2.17
C TYR A 102 -2.29 12.43 2.28
N PRO A 103 -1.68 12.50 3.48
CA PRO A 103 -0.22 12.55 3.58
C PRO A 103 0.46 11.27 3.04
N ALA A 104 -0.16 10.10 3.22
CA ALA A 104 0.34 8.84 2.70
C ALA A 104 0.53 8.82 1.17
N LEU A 105 -0.22 9.63 0.42
CA LEU A 105 -0.08 9.73 -1.05
C LEU A 105 1.28 10.29 -1.47
N LEU A 106 1.92 11.09 -0.61
CA LEU A 106 3.26 11.63 -0.84
C LEU A 106 4.31 10.86 -0.04
N LEU A 107 4.08 10.70 1.27
CA LEU A 107 5.09 10.15 2.17
C LEU A 107 5.42 8.69 1.87
N SER A 108 4.42 7.88 1.52
CA SER A 108 4.65 6.45 1.31
C SER A 108 5.45 6.16 0.03
N PRO A 109 5.10 6.72 -1.15
CA PRO A 109 5.94 6.58 -2.34
C PRO A 109 7.35 7.17 -2.16
N LEU A 110 7.47 8.32 -1.49
CA LEU A 110 8.77 8.96 -1.25
C LEU A 110 9.67 8.12 -0.35
N LEU A 111 9.15 7.65 0.77
CA LEU A 111 9.91 6.81 1.70
C LEU A 111 10.23 5.43 1.10
N LEU A 112 9.35 4.88 0.25
CA LEU A 112 9.61 3.63 -0.47
C LEU A 112 10.89 3.69 -1.29
N VAL A 113 11.11 4.78 -2.04
CA VAL A 113 12.24 4.88 -2.96
C VAL A 113 13.49 5.52 -2.34
N THR A 114 13.37 6.08 -1.14
CA THR A 114 14.48 6.74 -0.43
C THR A 114 15.73 5.84 -0.32
N PRO A 115 15.65 4.56 0.10
CA PRO A 115 16.84 3.70 0.20
C PRO A 115 17.52 3.47 -1.15
N ALA A 116 16.75 3.27 -2.22
CA ALA A 116 17.30 3.08 -3.56
C ALA A 116 17.98 4.35 -4.08
N ALA A 117 17.35 5.51 -3.88
CA ALA A 117 17.93 6.81 -4.23
C ALA A 117 19.21 7.09 -3.43
N PHE A 118 19.24 6.75 -2.14
CA PHE A 118 20.42 6.89 -1.30
C PHE A 118 21.57 6.01 -1.80
N VAL A 119 21.34 4.72 -2.05
CA VAL A 119 22.37 3.81 -2.58
C VAL A 119 22.88 4.28 -3.94
N GLN A 120 21.99 4.77 -4.80
CA GLN A 120 22.37 5.32 -6.09
C GLN A 120 23.27 6.56 -5.98
N LEU A 121 23.04 7.42 -4.98
CA LEU A 121 23.91 8.56 -4.70
C LEU A 121 25.24 8.11 -4.06
N ALA A 122 25.19 7.12 -3.17
CA ALA A 122 26.36 6.61 -2.47
C ALA A 122 27.35 5.92 -3.44
N THR A 123 26.84 5.13 -4.40
CA THR A 123 27.70 4.39 -5.36
C THR A 123 28.49 5.30 -6.31
N GLN A 124 28.16 6.60 -6.38
CA GLN A 124 28.97 7.60 -7.10
C GLN A 124 30.27 7.96 -6.38
N ARG A 125 30.49 7.46 -5.16
CA ARG A 125 31.72 7.65 -4.38
C ARG A 125 32.57 6.39 -4.47
N GLU A 126 33.86 6.54 -4.73
CA GLU A 126 34.79 5.41 -4.91
C GLU A 126 34.74 4.41 -3.75
N LEU A 127 34.58 4.89 -2.51
CA LEU A 127 34.49 4.05 -1.30
C LEU A 127 33.26 3.13 -1.25
N PHE A 128 32.22 3.42 -2.03
CA PHE A 128 30.94 2.70 -2.02
C PHE A 128 30.54 2.21 -3.41
N ALA A 129 31.49 2.16 -4.36
CA ALA A 129 31.22 1.74 -5.73
C ALA A 129 30.76 0.27 -5.75
N VAL A 130 29.49 0.07 -6.08
CA VAL A 130 28.84 -1.23 -6.25
C VAL A 130 28.05 -1.20 -7.54
N ALA A 131 28.20 -2.24 -8.37
CA ALA A 131 27.39 -2.42 -9.56
C ALA A 131 25.94 -2.71 -9.15
N LEU A 132 25.00 -1.85 -9.55
CA LEU A 132 23.59 -2.05 -9.25
C LEU A 132 22.90 -2.74 -10.43
N PRO A 133 22.04 -3.75 -10.17
CA PRO A 133 21.26 -4.42 -11.20
C PRO A 133 20.40 -3.52 -12.11
N TRP A 134 20.16 -2.27 -11.70
CA TRP A 134 19.36 -1.29 -12.43
C TRP A 134 20.18 -0.11 -12.96
N ASP A 135 21.51 -0.23 -13.05
CA ASP A 135 22.39 0.89 -13.45
C ASP A 135 22.09 1.46 -14.85
N ASP A 136 21.64 0.64 -15.79
CA ASP A 136 21.24 1.05 -17.14
C ASP A 136 19.82 1.64 -17.21
N GLY A 137 19.04 1.50 -16.13
CA GLY A 137 17.61 1.82 -16.08
C GLY A 137 17.19 2.57 -14.81
N ARG A 138 18.10 3.32 -14.19
CA ARG A 138 17.91 3.85 -12.82
C ARG A 138 16.66 4.71 -12.68
N GLY A 139 16.45 5.62 -13.64
CA GLY A 139 15.25 6.45 -13.69
C GLY A 139 13.98 5.61 -13.82
N THR A 140 14.00 4.64 -14.74
CA THR A 140 12.87 3.72 -14.97
C THR A 140 12.51 2.93 -13.72
N TRP A 141 13.50 2.42 -12.99
CA TRP A 141 13.26 1.67 -11.75
C TRP A 141 12.57 2.54 -10.69
N LEU A 142 13.12 3.74 -10.41
CA LEU A 142 12.57 4.65 -9.41
C LEU A 142 11.16 5.11 -9.81
N THR A 143 10.98 5.56 -11.06
CA THR A 143 9.69 6.00 -11.57
C THR A 143 8.64 4.90 -11.48
N LEU A 144 8.97 3.66 -11.85
CA LEU A 144 8.05 2.52 -11.73
C LEU A 144 7.58 2.31 -10.30
N HIS A 145 8.50 2.29 -9.33
CA HIS A 145 8.16 2.05 -7.92
C HIS A 145 7.35 3.20 -7.32
N VAL A 146 7.67 4.46 -7.66
CA VAL A 146 6.84 5.62 -7.28
C VAL A 146 5.44 5.50 -7.86
N LEU A 147 5.29 5.20 -9.15
CA LEU A 147 3.99 5.06 -9.80
C LEU A 147 3.17 3.94 -9.19
N VAL A 148 3.78 2.77 -8.98
CA VAL A 148 3.12 1.62 -8.34
C VAL A 148 2.68 1.95 -6.92
N ALA A 149 3.52 2.62 -6.14
CA ALA A 149 3.18 3.07 -4.79
C ALA A 149 2.00 4.04 -4.80
N VAL A 150 2.04 5.07 -5.66
CA VAL A 150 0.94 6.05 -5.80
C VAL A 150 -0.36 5.33 -6.17
N LEU A 151 -0.33 4.45 -7.18
CA LEU A 151 -1.50 3.66 -7.58
C LEU A 151 -2.00 2.76 -6.45
N GLY A 152 -1.09 2.16 -5.67
CA GLY A 152 -1.40 1.36 -4.51
C GLY A 152 -2.13 2.16 -3.42
N VAL A 153 -1.60 3.33 -3.05
CA VAL A 153 -2.23 4.25 -2.08
C VAL A 153 -3.62 4.68 -2.56
N LEU A 154 -3.73 5.10 -3.83
CA LEU A 154 -5.00 5.52 -4.42
C LEU A 154 -6.02 4.40 -4.41
N SER A 155 -5.61 3.18 -4.75
CA SER A 155 -6.47 1.99 -4.73
C SER A 155 -6.98 1.72 -3.32
N ALA A 156 -6.11 1.74 -2.31
CA ALA A 156 -6.49 1.56 -0.91
C ALA A 156 -7.46 2.68 -0.45
N PHE A 157 -7.25 3.92 -0.88
CA PHE A 157 -8.13 5.05 -0.58
C PHE A 157 -9.52 4.88 -1.20
N VAL A 158 -9.59 4.45 -2.46
CA VAL A 158 -10.86 4.16 -3.15
C VAL A 158 -11.60 3.03 -2.44
N MET A 159 -10.91 1.95 -2.06
CA MET A 159 -11.51 0.83 -1.33
C MET A 159 -12.07 1.28 0.03
N ASP A 160 -11.32 2.05 0.80
CA ASP A 160 -11.75 2.60 2.09
C ASP A 160 -13.01 3.50 1.93
N ARG A 161 -13.00 4.37 0.92
CA ARG A 161 -14.15 5.25 0.58
C ARG A 161 -15.39 4.44 0.21
N VAL A 162 -15.25 3.44 -0.66
CA VAL A 162 -16.37 2.58 -1.10
C VAL A 162 -16.98 1.83 0.07
N ARG A 163 -16.17 1.26 0.96
CA ARG A 163 -16.65 0.57 2.16
C ARG A 163 -17.33 1.53 3.13
N GLY A 164 -16.80 2.73 3.30
CA GLY A 164 -17.43 3.77 4.09
C GLY A 164 -18.84 4.13 3.62
N ARG A 165 -19.02 4.28 2.30
CA ARG A 165 -20.35 4.56 1.71
C ARG A 165 -21.32 3.40 1.93
N ARG A 166 -20.88 2.15 1.75
CA ARG A 166 -21.70 0.96 1.96
C ARG A 166 -22.14 0.80 3.42
N ALA A 167 -21.28 1.14 4.37
CA ALA A 167 -21.63 1.09 5.79
C ALA A 167 -22.64 2.18 6.19
N ALA A 168 -22.63 3.34 5.53
CA ALA A 168 -23.55 4.45 5.81
C ALA A 168 -24.95 4.26 5.17
N ALA A 169 -25.06 3.51 4.07
CA ALA A 169 -26.32 3.28 3.35
C ALA A 169 -27.46 2.68 4.22
N PRO A 170 -27.26 1.61 5.01
CA PRO A 170 -28.33 1.04 5.83
C PRO A 170 -28.78 1.96 6.98
N ALA A 171 -27.93 2.90 7.42
CA ALA A 171 -28.30 3.87 8.47
C ALA A 171 -29.22 4.98 7.95
N ALA A 172 -29.09 5.37 6.68
CA ALA A 172 -29.94 6.37 6.05
C ALA A 172 -31.36 5.85 5.73
N GLU A 173 -31.52 4.53 5.57
CA GLU A 173 -32.83 3.89 5.36
C GLU A 173 -33.58 3.61 6.67
N ALA A 174 -32.86 3.53 7.81
CA ALA A 174 -33.43 3.27 9.13
C ALA A 174 -33.89 4.55 9.87
N GLU A 175 -33.57 5.74 9.36
CA GLU A 175 -34.11 6.99 9.88
C GLU A 175 -35.59 7.06 9.50
N PRO A 176 -36.55 6.98 10.46
CA PRO A 176 -37.96 6.99 10.13
C PRO A 176 -38.24 8.30 9.40
N ARG A 177 -38.96 8.23 8.28
CA ARG A 177 -39.61 9.41 7.69
C ARG A 177 -40.58 9.97 8.72
N ALA A 178 -40.08 10.75 9.67
CA ALA A 178 -40.85 11.57 10.59
C ALA A 178 -41.41 12.77 9.82
N SER A 179 -42.05 12.51 8.68
CA SER A 179 -42.98 13.42 8.03
C SER A 179 -44.36 13.13 8.60
N GLY A 180 -44.50 13.29 9.92
CA GLY A 180 -45.82 13.57 10.49
C GLY A 180 -46.25 14.96 10.00
N PRO A 181 -47.55 15.19 9.75
CA PRO A 181 -48.02 16.50 9.31
C PRO A 181 -47.59 17.56 10.32
N ARG A 182 -46.88 18.60 9.85
CA ARG A 182 -46.52 19.77 10.68
C ARG A 182 -47.81 20.29 11.32
N PRO A 183 -47.90 20.42 12.66
CA PRO A 183 -49.06 21.01 13.28
C PRO A 183 -49.23 22.44 12.75
N THR A 184 -50.39 22.69 12.16
CA THR A 184 -50.79 24.01 11.67
C THR A 184 -50.79 24.98 12.86
N PRO A 185 -50.10 26.12 12.80
CA PRO A 185 -50.11 27.06 13.91
C PRO A 185 -51.52 27.60 14.10
N ALA A 186 -52.11 27.33 15.27
CA ALA A 186 -53.41 27.84 15.65
C ALA A 186 -53.36 29.38 15.66
N ARG A 187 -54.10 30.01 14.74
CA ARG A 187 -54.35 31.46 14.76
C ARG A 187 -55.06 31.80 16.07
N ARG A 188 -54.36 32.44 17.01
CA ARG A 188 -55.00 33.20 18.09
C ARG A 188 -55.80 34.33 17.44
N ARG A 189 -57.13 34.29 17.58
CA ARG A 189 -57.98 35.48 17.41
C ARG A 189 -57.92 36.26 18.71
N THR A 190 -57.47 37.51 18.61
CA THR A 190 -57.67 38.58 19.60
C THR A 190 -59.09 39.11 19.50
#